data_AF-A0A6I5CQZ8-F1
#
_entry.id   AF-A0A6I5CQZ8-F1
#
_cell.length_a   1.000
_cell.length_b   1.000
_cell.length_c   1.000
_cell.angle_alpha   90.00
_cell.angle_beta   90.00
_cell.angle_gamma   90.00
#
_symmetry.space_group_name_H-M   'P 1'
#
loop_
_entity.id
_entity.type
_entity.pdbx_description
1 polymer ?
#
loop_
_entity_poly.entity_id
_entity_poly.type
_entity_poly.pdbx_seq_one_letter_code
_entity_poly.pdbx_strand_id
1 'polypeptide(L)'
;MEQLDLRAEADAVLAELVGDPGGSARLREDQWQAVAALVEDRRRALVVQRTGWGKSAVYFVATALLRRRGAGPTVIVSPLLALMRNQVES
;
A
#
# COMPACT_ATOMS: atom_id res chain seq x y z
N MET A 1 9.25 16.72 -1.13
CA MET A 1 7.98 16.36 -1.78
C MET A 1 6.89 16.81 -0.85
N GLU A 2 5.94 17.60 -1.32
CA GLU A 2 4.86 18.07 -0.47
C GLU A 2 3.92 16.88 -0.16
N GLN A 3 3.36 16.82 1.05
CA GLN A 3 2.59 15.66 1.51
C GLN A 3 1.40 15.31 0.57
N LEU A 4 0.84 16.33 -0.08
CA LEU A 4 -0.22 16.20 -1.09
C LEU A 4 0.23 15.46 -2.36
N ASP A 5 1.49 15.65 -2.77
CA ASP A 5 2.06 15.01 -3.96
C ASP A 5 2.27 13.49 -3.71
N LEU A 6 2.78 13.13 -2.52
CA LEU A 6 2.90 11.73 -2.15
C LEU A 6 1.54 11.02 -2.07
N ARG A 7 0.50 11.71 -1.58
CA ARG A 7 -0.85 11.12 -1.50
C ARG A 7 -1.42 10.86 -2.89
N ALA A 8 -1.27 11.81 -3.81
CA ALA A 8 -1.69 11.65 -5.19
C ALA A 8 -0.96 10.49 -5.87
N GLU A 9 0.36 10.35 -5.65
CA GLU A 9 1.13 9.21 -6.15
C GLU A 9 0.65 7.88 -5.55
N ALA A 10 0.36 7.85 -4.24
CA ALA A 10 -0.15 6.67 -3.56
C ALA A 10 -1.53 6.24 -4.10
N ASP A 11 -2.41 7.20 -4.36
CA ASP A 11 -3.72 6.96 -4.96
C ASP A 11 -3.60 6.47 -6.41
N ALA A 12 -2.65 7.00 -7.19
CA ALA A 12 -2.37 6.51 -8.55
C ALA A 12 -1.85 5.07 -8.55
N VAL A 13 -0.93 4.74 -7.63
CA VAL A 13 -0.45 3.37 -7.45
C VAL A 13 -1.60 2.44 -7.03
N LEU A 14 -2.48 2.87 -6.14
CA LEU A 14 -3.67 2.08 -5.76
C LEU A 14 -4.57 1.83 -6.98
N ALA A 15 -4.84 2.87 -7.76
CA ALA A 15 -5.63 2.80 -8.98
C ALA A 15 -5.06 1.78 -9.98
N GLU A 16 -3.76 1.80 -10.22
CA GLU A 16 -3.07 0.79 -11.05
C GLU A 16 -3.23 -0.63 -10.48
N LEU A 17 -3.01 -0.81 -9.17
CA LEU A 17 -3.08 -2.12 -8.51
C LEU A 17 -4.47 -2.75 -8.54
N VAL A 18 -5.53 -1.94 -8.59
CA VAL A 18 -6.92 -2.45 -8.66
C VAL A 18 -7.45 -2.53 -10.10
N GLY A 19 -6.60 -2.29 -11.10
CA GLY A 19 -6.98 -2.35 -12.52
C GLY A 19 -7.81 -1.15 -13.00
N ASP A 20 -7.71 -0.01 -12.32
CA ASP A 20 -8.45 1.23 -12.63
C ASP A 20 -7.51 2.44 -12.84
N PRO A 21 -6.54 2.38 -13.77
CA PRO A 21 -5.46 3.37 -13.91
C PRO A 21 -5.91 4.80 -14.27
N GLY A 22 -7.18 5.00 -14.62
CA GLY A 22 -7.77 6.32 -14.86
C GLY A 22 -8.87 6.71 -13.87
N GLY A 23 -9.13 5.89 -12.85
CA GLY A 23 -10.32 6.08 -12.02
C GLY A 23 -10.09 6.76 -10.68
N SER A 24 -11.13 6.67 -9.86
CA SER A 24 -11.26 7.44 -8.62
C SER A 24 -10.89 6.62 -7.39
N ALA A 25 -10.13 5.53 -7.54
CA ALA A 25 -9.63 4.77 -6.40
C ALA A 25 -8.77 5.69 -5.50
N ARG A 26 -9.12 5.75 -4.22
CA ARG A 26 -8.41 6.56 -3.23
C ARG A 26 -8.19 5.74 -1.97
N LEU A 27 -7.02 5.90 -1.36
CA LEU A 27 -6.76 5.36 -0.03
C LEU A 27 -7.72 5.99 0.97
N ARG A 28 -8.24 5.17 1.88
CA ARG A 28 -8.90 5.67 3.08
C ARG A 28 -7.88 6.43 3.92
N GLU A 29 -8.36 7.36 4.74
CA GLU A 29 -7.49 8.23 5.53
C GLU A 29 -6.53 7.45 6.44
N ASP A 30 -7.03 6.41 7.11
CA ASP A 30 -6.24 5.54 7.97
C ASP A 30 -5.27 4.63 7.21
N GLN A 31 -5.57 4.25 5.96
CA GLN A 31 -4.62 3.58 5.07
C GLN A 31 -3.51 4.52 4.64
N TRP A 32 -3.85 5.75 4.26
CA TRP A 32 -2.91 6.79 3.89
C TRP A 32 -1.94 7.10 5.03
N GLN A 33 -2.43 7.27 6.26
CA GLN A 33 -1.59 7.50 7.43
C GLN A 33 -0.55 6.38 7.64
N ALA A 34 -0.94 5.12 7.41
CA ALA A 34 -0.02 4.00 7.50
C ALA A 34 1.02 4.00 6.36
N VAL A 35 0.62 4.34 5.14
CA VAL A 35 1.53 4.46 3.99
C VAL A 35 2.53 5.60 4.21
N ALA A 36 2.06 6.79 4.60
CA ALA A 36 2.90 7.96 4.87
C ALA A 36 3.94 7.65 5.97
N ALA A 37 3.51 6.98 7.06
CA ALA A 37 4.43 6.55 8.11
C ALA A 37 5.57 5.64 7.60
N LEU A 38 5.28 4.74 6.65
CA LEU A 38 6.28 3.81 6.12
C LEU A 38 7.19 4.45 5.05
N VAL A 39 6.61 5.32 4.21
CA VAL A 39 7.26 5.86 3.01
C VAL A 39 7.95 7.20 3.28
N GLU A 40 7.22 8.15 3.88
CA GLU A 40 7.71 9.50 4.16
C GLU A 40 8.51 9.53 5.47
N ASP A 41 7.89 9.10 6.58
CA ASP A 41 8.52 9.14 7.90
C ASP A 41 9.59 8.05 8.10
N ARG A 42 9.62 7.03 7.22
CA ARG A 42 10.51 5.86 7.30
C ARG A 42 10.47 5.16 8.67
N ARG A 43 9.31 5.15 9.33
CA ARG A 43 9.13 4.58 10.68
C ARG A 43 8.28 3.31 10.66
N ARG A 44 8.31 2.59 11.78
CA ARG A 44 7.46 1.40 11.98
C ARG A 44 6.00 1.82 12.21
N ALA A 45 5.07 1.03 11.68
CA ALA A 45 3.63 1.20 11.86
C ALA A 45 2.99 -0.08 12.41
N LEU A 46 2.10 0.07 13.39
CA LEU A 46 1.23 -1.00 13.89
C LEU A 46 -0.20 -0.69 13.45
N VAL A 47 -0.76 -1.53 12.58
CA VAL A 47 -2.11 -1.35 12.04
C VAL A 47 -3.04 -2.42 12.61
N VAL A 48 -3.94 -2.01 13.52
CA VAL A 48 -4.94 -2.88 14.13
C VAL A 48 -6.31 -2.53 13.57
N GLN A 49 -6.82 -3.38 12.69
CA GLN A 49 -8.06 -3.15 11.96
C GLN A 49 -8.82 -4.45 11.70
N ARG A 50 -10.15 -4.34 11.61
CA ARG A 50 -11.04 -5.49 11.32
C ARG A 50 -10.71 -6.19 10.00
N THR A 51 -11.19 -7.42 9.84
CA THR A 51 -11.11 -8.15 8.56
C THR A 51 -11.86 -7.39 7.45
N GLY A 52 -11.34 -7.44 6.23
CA GLY A 52 -11.90 -6.71 5.09
C GLY A 52 -11.58 -5.20 5.05
N TRP A 53 -10.81 -4.67 6.01
CA TRP A 53 -10.42 -3.25 6.00
C TRP A 53 -9.49 -2.86 4.82
N GLY A 54 -8.88 -3.83 4.13
CA GLY A 54 -7.97 -3.54 3.02
C GLY A 54 -6.53 -3.29 3.49
N LYS A 55 -6.04 -4.11 4.43
CA LYS A 55 -4.64 -4.06 4.91
C LYS A 55 -3.63 -4.24 3.77
N SER A 56 -4.03 -4.94 2.71
CA SER A 56 -3.22 -5.15 1.51
C SER A 56 -2.87 -3.90 0.74
N ALA A 57 -3.79 -2.94 0.67
CA ALA A 57 -3.51 -1.66 0.04
C ALA A 57 -2.27 -1.00 0.67
N VAL A 58 -2.14 -1.04 2.01
CA VAL A 58 -1.02 -0.42 2.72
C VAL A 58 0.32 -1.02 2.29
N TYR A 59 0.48 -2.34 2.37
CA TYR A 59 1.79 -2.95 2.08
C TYR A 59 2.11 -2.93 0.58
N PHE A 60 1.15 -3.09 -0.33
CA PHE A 60 1.43 -3.06 -1.76
C PHE A 60 1.76 -1.64 -2.24
N VAL A 61 0.97 -0.64 -1.84
CA VAL A 61 1.23 0.76 -2.20
C VAL A 61 2.56 1.22 -1.61
N ALA A 62 2.81 0.97 -0.32
CA ALA A 62 4.09 1.32 0.29
C ALA A 62 5.27 0.64 -0.40
N THR A 63 5.13 -0.64 -0.78
CA THR A 63 6.18 -1.37 -1.53
C THR A 63 6.49 -0.70 -2.86
N ALA A 64 5.47 -0.39 -3.66
CA ALA A 64 5.65 0.25 -4.96
C ALA A 64 6.34 1.63 -4.82
N LEU A 65 5.85 2.46 -3.88
CA LEU A 65 6.41 3.79 -3.63
C LEU A 65 7.87 3.72 -3.16
N LEU A 66 8.20 2.77 -2.28
CA LEU A 66 9.58 2.55 -1.81
C LEU A 66 10.50 2.06 -2.93
N ARG A 67 10.03 1.13 -3.78
CA ARG A 67 10.82 0.65 -4.93
C ARG A 67 11.08 1.75 -5.95
N ARG A 68 10.11 2.61 -6.25
CA ARG A 68 10.30 3.79 -7.11
C ARG A 68 11.37 4.74 -6.57
N ARG A 69 11.59 4.72 -5.25
CA ARG A 69 12.60 5.51 -4.52
C ARG A 69 13.92 4.74 -4.31
N GLY A 70 14.14 3.64 -5.02
CA GLY A 70 15.38 2.87 -4.97
C GLY A 70 15.51 1.93 -3.78
N ALA A 71 14.45 1.73 -2.98
CA ALA A 71 14.46 0.71 -1.94
C ALA A 71 14.34 -0.71 -2.54
N GLY A 72 14.76 -1.69 -1.73
CA GLY A 72 14.69 -3.11 -2.08
C GLY A 72 13.28 -3.71 -2.05
N PRO A 73 13.17 -5.05 -2.20
CA PRO A 73 11.89 -5.75 -2.13
C PRO A 73 11.27 -5.69 -0.73
N THR A 74 9.95 -5.82 -0.66
CA THR A 74 9.21 -6.03 0.60
C THR A 74 8.97 -7.52 0.80
N VAL A 75 9.15 -8.00 2.03
CA VAL A 75 8.80 -9.37 2.44
C VAL A 75 7.50 -9.32 3.23
N ILE A 76 6.47 -10.01 2.74
CA ILE A 76 5.19 -10.18 3.43
C ILE A 76 5.17 -11.57 4.05
N VAL A 77 5.03 -11.63 5.37
CA VAL A 77 4.95 -12.88 6.13
C VAL A 77 3.50 -13.08 6.57
N SER A 78 2.91 -14.20 6.15
CA SER A 78 1.54 -14.59 6.54
C SER A 78 1.48 -16.09 6.76
N PRO A 79 0.78 -16.57 7.81
CA PRO A 79 0.54 -17.99 8.00
C PRO A 79 -0.53 -18.57 7.04
N LEU A 80 -1.22 -17.73 6.25
CA LEU A 80 -2.37 -18.11 5.43
C LEU A 80 -1.97 -18.40 3.97
N LEU A 81 -1.33 -19.55 3.72
CA LEU A 81 -0.78 -19.92 2.40
C LEU A 81 -1.82 -19.93 1.26
N ALA A 82 -3.05 -20.40 1.52
CA ALA A 82 -4.12 -20.43 0.52
C ALA A 82 -4.54 -19.01 0.07
N LEU A 83 -4.53 -18.05 0.99
CA LEU A 83 -4.84 -16.65 0.69
C LEU A 83 -3.70 -15.98 -0.07
N MET A 84 -2.44 -16.33 0.23
CA MET A 84 -1.28 -15.79 -0.48
C MET A 84 -1.25 -16.21 -1.96
N ARG A 85 -1.68 -17.44 -2.28
CA ARG A 85 -1.77 -17.90 -3.68
C ARG A 85 -2.73 -17.04 -4.50
N ASN A 86 -3.94 -16.80 -3.98
CA ASN A 86 -4.92 -15.92 -4.62
C ASN A 86 -4.41 -14.49 -4.83
N GLN A 87 -3.51 -14.02 -3.96
CA GLN A 87 -2.91 -12.67 -4.06
C GLN A 87 -1.76 -12.57 -5.06
N VAL A 88 -1.23 -13.70 -5.54
CA VAL A 88 -0.17 -13.75 -6.58
C VAL A 88 -0.78 -14.00 -7.96
N GLU A 89 -1.88 -14.74 -8.03
CA GLU A 89 -2.54 -15.12 -9.29
C GLU A 89 -3.49 -14.04 -9.84
N SER A 90 -3.81 -13.01 -9.04
CA SER A 90 -4.66 -11.86 -9.42
C SER A 90 -3.83 -10.62 -9.71
#